data_AF-A0A8T4QY40-F1
#
_entry.id   AF-A0A8T4QY40-F1
#
_cell.length_a   1.000
_cell.length_b   1.000
_cell.length_c   1.000
_cell.angle_alpha   90.00
_cell.angle_beta   90.00
_cell.angle_gamma   90.00
#
_symmetry.space_group_name_H-M   'P 1'
#
loop_
_entity.id
_entity.type
_entity.pdbx_description
1 polymer ?
#
loop_
_entity_poly.entity_id
_entity_poly.type
_entity_poly.pdbx_seq_one_letter_code
_entity_poly.pdbx_strand_id
1 'polypeptide(L)'
;MSKVETSQKKYQLLLLGVLLTLALALQITRYFESSAFAHSPTGLNVAENQEIILLACISDASCCSGAGGFRDTGTGTCYSNAGCTTACGGGGDTPGTGSVCTNVTTNLNLNQSVNSTGTCFVINASNIILNCSGYKINYSTAGRVGYGINNSAGYKNVTIKNCYIEEGNVTGSASRKYGIYSSNTDNITIWNNTIRTRATSSYGIYINDSLRTNITDNKIFTSGSSGYGAYFSSSNFSTVQSNNFTVTGDSAIAIYAGSSSERGTIFSNAIVVSGSGGYGIYAVTSSYNNISFNNITMPTSETNDVGIRLEQGTSHTIVDSNNVTNLGDSSSGGSSIGIQLITSTLNNSITSNKIVTTGTSTNGITLGSSANSNLLTFNEISTSGSSAEGILVETSSSNNSILSNNITTSSGTRASAIKLAASTGNNISTNLLTASGGGTSYGIYLTAGSNSSTILGNNITASASYGILLELNSKENLFMNNNLSDSLLFEIYDNTTADFNNSLAYSNTFGEIRWINNGTGSFLSNLTLNVTKLAITP
;
A
#
# COMPACT_ATOMS: atom_id res chain seq x y z
N MET A 1 35.84 -28.74 22.82
CA MET A 1 35.00 -28.03 23.81
C MET A 1 34.84 -26.53 23.51
N SER A 2 35.86 -25.76 23.09
CA SER A 2 35.73 -24.30 22.90
C SER A 2 34.95 -23.82 21.66
N LYS A 3 34.67 -24.67 20.66
CA LYS A 3 33.84 -24.33 19.48
C LYS A 3 32.32 -24.45 19.70
N VAL A 4 31.89 -25.20 20.73
CA VAL A 4 30.46 -25.40 21.05
C VAL A 4 29.93 -24.22 21.86
N GLU A 5 30.74 -23.66 22.77
CA GLU A 5 30.39 -22.46 23.55
C GLU A 5 30.24 -21.19 22.69
N THR A 6 30.96 -21.10 21.56
CA THR A 6 30.87 -19.95 20.65
C THR A 6 29.59 -19.98 19.78
N SER A 7 29.06 -21.18 19.49
CA SER A 7 27.78 -21.34 18.79
C SER A 7 26.61 -21.04 19.72
N GLN A 8 26.61 -21.58 20.95
CA GLN A 8 25.56 -21.28 21.94
C GLN A 8 25.46 -19.80 22.30
N LYS A 9 26.58 -19.07 22.39
CA LYS A 9 26.56 -17.61 22.59
C LYS A 9 25.99 -16.83 21.40
N LYS A 10 26.21 -17.29 20.16
CA LYS A 10 25.58 -16.69 18.97
C LYS A 10 24.08 -16.94 18.92
N TYR A 11 23.62 -18.15 19.27
CA TYR A 11 22.18 -18.46 19.39
C TYR A 11 21.50 -17.68 20.50
N GLN A 12 22.16 -17.51 21.67
CA GLN A 12 21.62 -16.68 22.74
C GLN A 12 21.55 -15.20 22.36
N LEU A 13 22.53 -14.66 21.62
CA LEU A 13 22.46 -13.28 21.11
C LEU A 13 21.37 -13.11 20.04
N LEU A 14 21.18 -14.11 19.16
CA LEU A 14 20.13 -14.07 18.14
C LEU A 14 18.73 -14.12 18.79
N LEU A 15 18.56 -14.98 19.81
CA LEU A 15 17.33 -15.09 20.59
C LEU A 15 17.05 -13.82 21.40
N LEU A 16 18.09 -13.20 21.99
CA LEU A 16 17.97 -11.91 22.66
C LEU A 16 17.59 -10.80 21.66
N GLY A 17 18.14 -10.81 20.46
CA GLY A 17 17.79 -9.86 19.38
C GLY A 17 16.33 -10.00 18.94
N VAL A 18 15.86 -11.24 18.75
CA VAL A 18 14.46 -11.54 18.40
C VAL A 18 13.51 -11.15 19.54
N LEU A 19 13.86 -11.44 20.80
CA LEU A 19 13.09 -11.03 21.98
C LEU A 19 13.06 -9.50 22.16
N LEU A 20 14.15 -8.80 21.84
CA LEU A 20 14.20 -7.33 21.89
C LEU A 20 13.34 -6.72 20.78
N THR A 21 13.33 -7.31 19.57
CA THR A 21 12.44 -6.88 18.49
C THR A 21 10.97 -7.19 18.76
N LEU A 22 10.65 -8.32 19.41
CA LEU A 22 9.30 -8.63 19.87
C LEU A 22 8.88 -7.73 21.04
N ALA A 23 9.79 -7.36 21.95
CA ALA A 23 9.50 -6.44 23.05
C ALA A 23 9.28 -5.01 22.56
N LEU A 24 10.03 -4.56 21.54
CA LEU A 24 9.76 -3.29 20.85
C LEU A 24 8.43 -3.35 20.09
N ALA A 25 8.11 -4.45 19.41
CA ALA A 25 6.82 -4.63 18.75
C ALA A 25 5.64 -4.67 19.75
N LEU A 26 5.83 -5.27 20.94
CA LEU A 26 4.85 -5.27 22.04
C LEU A 26 4.69 -3.90 22.71
N GLN A 27 5.77 -3.11 22.82
CA GLN A 27 5.70 -1.73 23.31
C GLN A 27 5.01 -0.81 22.31
N ILE A 28 5.20 -1.03 21.00
CA ILE A 28 4.51 -0.29 19.94
C ILE A 28 3.01 -0.65 19.94
N THR A 29 2.61 -1.91 20.11
CA THR A 29 1.19 -2.30 20.22
C THR A 29 0.52 -1.81 21.50
N ARG A 30 1.21 -1.80 22.64
CA ARG A 30 0.67 -1.18 23.89
C ARG A 30 0.54 0.34 23.81
N TYR A 31 1.27 1.01 22.92
CA TYR A 31 1.11 2.44 22.66
C TYR A 31 -0.13 2.73 21.77
N PHE A 32 -0.62 1.74 21.01
CA PHE A 32 -1.83 1.87 20.17
C PHE A 32 -3.12 1.44 20.88
N GLU A 33 -3.07 0.61 21.93
CA GLU A 33 -4.27 0.22 22.69
C GLU A 33 -4.76 1.27 23.71
N SER A 34 -4.01 2.34 24.00
CA SER A 34 -4.45 3.40 24.91
C SER A 34 -4.99 4.66 24.23
N SER A 35 -5.17 4.68 22.91
CA SER A 35 -5.68 5.85 22.16
C SER A 35 -7.01 5.59 21.46
N ALA A 36 -7.90 4.83 22.09
CA ALA A 36 -9.31 4.78 21.70
C ALA A 36 -10.05 5.99 22.31
N PHE A 37 -10.36 6.94 21.43
CA PHE A 37 -11.24 8.08 21.61
C PHE A 37 -12.54 7.73 22.38
N ALA A 38 -12.74 8.36 23.53
CA ALA A 38 -14.07 8.67 24.04
C ALA A 38 -14.33 10.17 23.81
N HIS A 39 -15.41 10.47 23.08
CA HIS A 39 -15.88 11.83 22.85
C HIS A 39 -16.27 12.53 24.16
N SER A 40 -15.75 13.74 24.37
CA SER A 40 -16.39 14.81 25.15
C SER A 40 -15.95 16.15 24.55
N PRO A 41 -16.87 17.10 24.30
CA PRO A 41 -16.55 18.33 23.57
C PRO A 41 -15.93 19.36 24.52
N THR A 42 -14.79 19.90 24.10
CA THR A 42 -14.01 21.06 24.60
C THR A 42 -12.62 20.69 25.14
N GLY A 43 -11.59 21.29 24.54
CA GLY A 43 -10.22 21.29 25.06
C GLY A 43 -9.17 20.74 24.09
N LEU A 44 -8.29 21.63 23.63
CA LEU A 44 -7.13 21.37 22.77
C LEU A 44 -6.20 20.28 23.34
N ASN A 45 -5.62 19.47 22.45
CA ASN A 45 -4.44 18.65 22.73
C ASN A 45 -3.28 19.12 21.83
N VAL A 46 -2.14 19.46 22.45
CA VAL A 46 -0.91 19.96 21.80
C VAL A 46 0.18 18.91 21.94
N ALA A 47 0.89 18.61 20.85
CA ALA A 47 2.06 17.73 20.83
C ALA A 47 3.33 18.46 21.31
N GLU A 48 4.18 17.75 22.06
CA GLU A 48 5.42 18.24 22.67
C GLU A 48 6.48 18.70 21.66
N ASN A 49 7.26 19.72 22.06
CA ASN A 49 8.42 20.37 21.41
C ASN A 49 8.20 21.69 20.63
N GLN A 50 7.39 22.58 21.18
CA GLN A 50 7.50 24.03 20.90
C GLN A 50 7.55 24.76 22.26
N GLU A 51 8.48 25.70 22.43
CA GLU A 51 8.44 26.65 23.56
C GLU A 51 7.09 27.37 23.56
N ILE A 52 6.28 27.13 24.59
CA ILE A 52 5.01 27.83 24.78
C ILE A 52 5.32 29.17 25.43
N ILE A 53 5.39 30.23 24.62
CA ILE A 53 4.99 31.56 25.12
C ILE A 53 3.48 31.45 25.34
N LEU A 54 3.05 31.39 26.59
CA LEU A 54 1.64 31.35 26.96
C LEU A 54 1.02 32.71 26.59
N LEU A 55 0.52 32.86 25.36
CA LEU A 55 -0.24 34.04 24.94
C LEU A 55 -1.57 34.06 25.73
N ALA A 56 -1.64 34.90 26.74
CA ALA A 56 -2.87 35.17 27.48
C ALA A 56 -3.64 36.32 26.79
N CYS A 57 -4.80 36.02 26.22
CA CYS A 57 -5.81 37.02 25.84
C CYS A 57 -6.49 37.54 27.13
N ILE A 58 -6.44 38.85 27.41
CA ILE A 58 -7.20 39.48 28.52
C ILE A 58 -8.36 40.28 27.94
N SER A 59 -9.53 40.22 28.57
CA SER A 59 -10.66 41.08 28.19
C SER A 59 -10.29 42.57 28.36
N ASP A 60 -10.45 43.36 27.31
CA ASP A 60 -10.13 44.79 27.29
C ASP A 60 -11.26 45.58 26.62
N ALA A 61 -11.89 46.47 27.39
CA ALA A 61 -12.99 47.32 26.94
C ALA A 61 -12.54 48.42 25.95
N SER A 62 -11.24 48.75 25.90
CA SER A 62 -10.68 49.72 24.96
C SER A 62 -10.44 49.14 23.56
N CYS A 63 -10.51 47.81 23.41
CA CYS A 63 -10.36 47.16 22.11
C CYS A 63 -11.59 47.35 21.22
N CYS A 64 -11.35 47.30 19.90
CA CYS A 64 -12.38 47.35 18.85
C CYS A 64 -13.26 48.61 18.93
N SER A 65 -12.63 49.78 18.99
CA SER A 65 -13.29 51.09 19.01
C SER A 65 -14.31 51.27 20.15
N GLY A 66 -14.04 50.65 21.31
CA GLY A 66 -14.89 50.75 22.50
C GLY A 66 -16.04 49.75 22.55
N ALA A 67 -16.15 48.83 21.58
CA ALA A 67 -17.15 47.76 21.59
C ALA A 67 -16.78 46.60 22.55
N GLY A 68 -15.56 46.62 23.10
CA GLY A 68 -15.02 45.56 23.96
C GLY A 68 -14.49 44.37 23.15
N GLY A 69 -13.41 43.77 23.64
CA GLY A 69 -12.77 42.62 23.00
C GLY A 69 -11.72 41.97 23.90
N PHE A 70 -10.80 41.21 23.31
CA PHE A 70 -9.65 40.65 24.01
C PHE A 70 -8.35 41.24 23.46
N ARG A 71 -7.44 41.63 24.35
CA ARG A 71 -6.08 42.05 24.01
C ARG A 71 -5.10 40.92 24.29
N ASP A 72 -4.31 40.59 23.29
CA ASP A 72 -3.15 39.72 23.46
C ASP A 72 -2.07 40.47 24.25
N THR A 73 -1.65 39.89 25.37
CA THR A 73 -0.67 40.49 26.29
C THR A 73 0.76 40.45 25.78
N GLY A 74 1.08 39.58 24.82
CA GLY A 74 2.40 39.52 24.18
C GLY A 74 2.55 40.51 23.03
N THR A 75 1.49 40.74 22.26
CA THR A 75 1.55 41.58 21.04
C THR A 75 0.79 42.91 21.15
N GLY A 76 -0.10 43.07 22.13
CA GLY A 76 -0.96 44.25 22.27
C GLY A 76 -2.15 44.29 21.30
N THR A 77 -2.33 43.27 20.46
CA THR A 77 -3.34 43.21 19.40
C THR A 77 -4.75 42.96 19.95
N CYS A 78 -5.76 43.60 19.35
CA CYS A 78 -7.17 43.49 19.76
C CYS A 78 -8.00 42.53 18.88
N TYR A 79 -8.80 41.68 19.51
CA TYR A 79 -9.68 40.69 18.87
C TYR A 79 -11.15 40.85 19.29
N SER A 80 -12.08 40.51 18.39
CA SER A 80 -13.53 40.59 18.63
C SER A 80 -14.07 39.45 19.50
N ASN A 81 -15.24 39.67 20.11
CA ASN A 81 -15.86 38.78 21.09
C ASN A 81 -16.52 37.52 20.46
N ALA A 82 -15.69 36.63 19.94
CA ALA A 82 -15.97 35.22 19.63
C ALA A 82 -14.62 34.52 19.53
N GLY A 83 -14.21 33.80 20.59
CA GLY A 83 -12.95 33.04 20.74
C GLY A 83 -11.77 33.58 19.92
N CYS A 84 -10.99 34.52 20.45
CA CYS A 84 -9.74 35.13 19.90
C CYS A 84 -9.33 34.69 18.47
N THR A 85 -10.11 34.97 17.41
CA THR A 85 -9.79 34.48 16.05
C THR A 85 -9.84 35.54 14.95
N THR A 86 -10.39 36.73 15.21
CA THR A 86 -10.45 37.81 14.21
C THR A 86 -9.93 39.14 14.78
N ALA A 87 -8.86 39.67 14.17
CA ALA A 87 -8.27 40.95 14.51
C ALA A 87 -9.19 42.10 14.10
N CYS A 88 -9.41 43.06 15.00
CA CYS A 88 -10.23 44.23 14.73
C CYS A 88 -9.48 45.20 13.81
N GLY A 89 -9.81 45.24 12.51
CA GLY A 89 -9.33 46.29 11.58
C GLY A 89 -8.65 45.85 10.28
N GLY A 90 -8.63 44.56 9.93
CA GLY A 90 -8.37 44.12 8.56
C GLY A 90 -9.70 44.00 7.81
N GLY A 91 -9.77 44.45 6.55
CA GLY A 91 -10.96 44.25 5.71
C GLY A 91 -11.43 42.82 5.83
N GLY A 92 -12.66 42.65 6.32
CA GLY A 92 -13.28 41.35 6.36
C GLY A 92 -13.31 40.82 4.94
N ASP A 93 -12.56 39.75 4.68
CA ASP A 93 -12.84 38.85 3.58
C ASP A 93 -14.20 38.20 3.87
N THR A 94 -15.28 38.96 3.70
CA THR A 94 -16.56 38.36 3.39
C THR A 94 -16.30 37.58 2.10
N PRO A 95 -16.37 36.24 2.13
CA PRO A 95 -16.09 35.47 0.93
C PRO A 95 -17.00 35.97 -0.18
N GLY A 96 -16.43 36.22 -1.36
CA GLY A 96 -17.23 36.57 -2.52
C GLY A 96 -18.28 35.49 -2.77
N THR A 97 -19.47 35.89 -3.25
CA THR A 97 -20.47 34.93 -3.73
C THR A 97 -20.28 34.72 -5.23
N GLY A 98 -20.05 33.47 -5.63
CA GLY A 98 -19.79 33.08 -7.01
C GLY A 98 -21.01 32.47 -7.66
N SER A 99 -21.40 33.01 -8.82
CA SER A 99 -22.53 32.52 -9.64
C SER A 99 -22.12 32.10 -11.06
N VAL A 100 -20.85 32.30 -11.44
CA VAL A 100 -20.31 32.00 -12.77
C VAL A 100 -18.87 31.46 -12.66
N CYS A 101 -18.47 30.60 -13.59
CA CYS A 101 -17.09 30.15 -13.79
C CYS A 101 -16.16 31.35 -14.05
N THR A 102 -15.08 31.51 -13.28
CA THR A 102 -14.21 32.69 -13.34
C THR A 102 -12.82 32.42 -12.74
N ASN A 103 -11.96 33.44 -12.76
CA ASN A 103 -10.72 33.48 -12.01
C ASN A 103 -11.01 33.73 -10.52
N VAL A 104 -10.43 32.90 -9.64
CA VAL A 104 -10.61 32.99 -8.20
C VAL A 104 -9.41 33.72 -7.60
N THR A 105 -9.60 34.97 -7.19
CA THR A 105 -8.54 35.84 -6.64
C THR A 105 -8.67 36.09 -5.14
N THR A 106 -9.80 35.72 -4.54
CA THR A 106 -10.10 35.82 -3.10
C THR A 106 -10.93 34.60 -2.68
N ASN A 107 -11.24 34.48 -1.39
CA ASN A 107 -12.16 33.46 -0.90
C ASN A 107 -13.50 33.51 -1.66
N LEU A 108 -13.99 32.35 -2.12
CA LEU A 108 -15.19 32.23 -2.94
C LEU A 108 -16.11 31.15 -2.40
N ASN A 109 -17.36 31.53 -2.12
CA ASN A 109 -18.46 30.62 -1.84
C ASN A 109 -19.39 30.55 -3.05
N LEU A 110 -19.64 29.35 -3.59
CA LEU A 110 -20.70 29.20 -4.60
C LEU A 110 -22.08 29.26 -3.95
N ASN A 111 -23.01 29.91 -4.64
CA ASN A 111 -24.43 29.99 -4.27
C ASN A 111 -25.36 29.32 -5.29
N GLN A 112 -24.81 28.82 -6.40
CA GLN A 112 -25.53 28.08 -7.42
C GLN A 112 -24.57 27.20 -8.22
N SER A 113 -25.14 26.27 -8.99
CA SER A 113 -24.36 25.47 -9.94
C SER A 113 -23.93 26.31 -11.15
N VAL A 114 -22.75 26.03 -11.66
CA VAL A 114 -22.12 26.77 -12.76
C VAL A 114 -21.77 25.85 -13.93
N ASN A 115 -21.71 26.41 -15.14
CA ASN A 115 -21.39 25.68 -16.36
C ASN A 115 -20.28 26.39 -17.14
N SER A 116 -19.34 25.63 -17.70
CA SER A 116 -18.33 26.13 -18.64
C SER A 116 -18.17 25.20 -19.83
N THR A 117 -17.97 25.80 -21.01
CA THR A 117 -17.65 25.06 -22.25
C THR A 117 -16.22 24.52 -22.27
N GLY A 118 -15.34 24.98 -21.36
CA GLY A 118 -13.98 24.49 -21.16
C GLY A 118 -13.65 24.44 -19.66
N THR A 119 -12.55 25.07 -19.25
CA THR A 119 -12.22 25.21 -17.82
C THR A 119 -13.23 26.08 -17.08
N CYS A 120 -13.64 25.71 -15.87
CA CYS A 120 -14.58 26.51 -15.08
C CYS A 120 -13.86 27.50 -14.15
N PHE A 121 -13.14 27.03 -13.14
CA PHE A 121 -12.41 27.92 -12.23
C PHE A 121 -10.91 27.88 -12.47
N VAL A 122 -10.27 29.05 -12.47
CA VAL A 122 -8.81 29.19 -12.48
C VAL A 122 -8.40 29.88 -11.19
N ILE A 123 -7.57 29.22 -10.39
CA ILE A 123 -7.01 29.79 -9.17
C ILE A 123 -5.97 30.84 -9.56
N ASN A 124 -6.16 32.07 -9.08
CA ASN A 124 -5.33 33.24 -9.39
C ASN A 124 -4.79 33.96 -8.14
N ALA A 125 -4.87 33.33 -6.97
CA ALA A 125 -4.28 33.83 -5.73
C ALA A 125 -3.96 32.68 -4.79
N SER A 126 -2.95 32.89 -3.94
CA SER A 126 -2.62 32.03 -2.81
C SER A 126 -3.45 32.40 -1.58
N ASN A 127 -3.51 31.52 -0.58
CA ASN A 127 -4.22 31.73 0.69
C ASN A 127 -5.73 31.94 0.51
N ILE A 128 -6.35 31.13 -0.34
CA ILE A 128 -7.77 31.23 -0.62
C ILE A 128 -8.51 29.92 -0.40
N ILE A 129 -9.80 30.04 -0.17
CA ILE A 129 -10.76 28.95 -0.03
C ILE A 129 -11.78 29.08 -1.16
N LEU A 130 -11.83 28.07 -2.02
CA LEU A 130 -12.96 27.82 -2.92
C LEU A 130 -13.88 26.80 -2.27
N ASN A 131 -15.01 27.26 -1.77
CA ASN A 131 -16.04 26.44 -1.16
C ASN A 131 -17.29 26.42 -2.04
N CYS A 132 -17.63 25.27 -2.58
CA CYS A 132 -18.76 25.16 -3.50
C CYS A 132 -20.10 24.93 -2.80
N SER A 133 -20.14 24.75 -1.48
CA SER A 133 -21.40 24.55 -0.73
C SER A 133 -22.31 23.44 -1.29
N GLY A 134 -21.73 22.41 -1.90
CA GLY A 134 -22.43 21.30 -2.56
C GLY A 134 -22.85 21.56 -4.01
N TYR A 135 -22.69 22.78 -4.54
CA TYR A 135 -23.09 23.12 -5.90
C TYR A 135 -22.22 22.47 -6.97
N LYS A 136 -22.84 22.23 -8.13
CA LYS A 136 -22.20 21.58 -9.28
C LYS A 136 -21.35 22.56 -10.10
N ILE A 137 -20.13 22.12 -10.40
CA ILE A 137 -19.22 22.67 -11.40
C ILE A 137 -19.29 21.75 -12.61
N ASN A 138 -20.05 22.15 -13.63
CA ASN A 138 -20.17 21.42 -14.88
C ASN A 138 -19.18 22.00 -15.90
N TYR A 139 -18.05 21.35 -16.11
CA TYR A 139 -16.99 21.88 -16.98
C TYR A 139 -16.90 21.09 -18.28
N SER A 140 -16.18 21.63 -19.26
CA SER A 140 -15.95 20.97 -20.54
C SER A 140 -17.25 20.58 -21.29
N THR A 141 -18.32 21.36 -21.20
CA THR A 141 -19.61 21.02 -21.83
C THR A 141 -19.58 20.99 -23.36
N ALA A 142 -18.59 21.66 -23.98
CA ALA A 142 -18.37 21.60 -25.43
C ALA A 142 -17.50 20.40 -25.88
N GLY A 143 -17.12 19.50 -24.97
CA GLY A 143 -16.31 18.31 -25.28
C GLY A 143 -14.84 18.58 -25.59
N ARG A 144 -14.36 19.82 -25.41
CA ARG A 144 -12.94 20.22 -25.59
C ARG A 144 -12.17 20.15 -24.27
N VAL A 145 -10.84 20.08 -24.33
CA VAL A 145 -9.99 20.08 -23.13
C VAL A 145 -10.32 21.26 -22.21
N GLY A 146 -10.56 20.97 -20.94
CA GLY A 146 -10.86 21.93 -19.89
C GLY A 146 -10.91 21.25 -18.53
N TYR A 147 -10.74 22.03 -17.47
CA TYR A 147 -10.67 21.53 -16.09
C TYR A 147 -11.82 22.03 -15.23
N GLY A 148 -12.26 21.24 -14.25
CA GLY A 148 -13.22 21.73 -13.26
C GLY A 148 -12.62 22.90 -12.49
N ILE A 149 -11.45 22.68 -11.89
CA ILE A 149 -10.65 23.69 -11.18
C ILE A 149 -9.19 23.56 -11.61
N ASN A 150 -8.58 24.68 -11.98
CA ASN A 150 -7.21 24.75 -12.48
C ASN A 150 -6.33 25.63 -11.58
N ASN A 151 -5.30 25.06 -10.97
CA ASN A 151 -4.22 25.74 -10.25
C ASN A 151 -2.85 25.39 -10.85
N SER A 152 -2.74 25.38 -12.17
CA SER A 152 -1.47 25.17 -12.89
C SER A 152 -0.51 26.35 -12.83
N ALA A 153 -0.98 27.50 -12.34
CA ALA A 153 -0.17 28.69 -12.13
C ALA A 153 0.64 28.68 -10.82
N GLY A 154 0.55 27.61 -10.01
CA GLY A 154 1.45 27.42 -8.85
C GLY A 154 1.03 28.15 -7.58
N TYR A 155 -0.23 28.57 -7.44
CA TYR A 155 -0.67 29.24 -6.21
C TYR A 155 -0.72 28.27 -5.03
N LYS A 156 -0.40 28.77 -3.84
CA LYS A 156 -0.13 27.99 -2.62
C LYS A 156 -1.19 28.24 -1.55
N ASN A 157 -1.27 27.35 -0.56
CA ASN A 157 -2.24 27.50 0.55
C ASN A 157 -3.68 27.64 0.04
N VAL A 158 -4.07 26.76 -0.89
CA VAL A 158 -5.41 26.80 -1.52
C VAL A 158 -6.25 25.65 -0.98
N THR A 159 -7.46 25.95 -0.53
CA THR A 159 -8.44 24.94 -0.13
C THR A 159 -9.57 24.87 -1.15
N ILE A 160 -9.82 23.69 -1.70
CA ILE A 160 -10.95 23.36 -2.57
C ILE A 160 -11.85 22.40 -1.80
N LYS A 161 -13.09 22.84 -1.48
CA LYS A 161 -13.99 22.03 -0.67
C LYS A 161 -15.46 22.06 -1.05
N ASN A 162 -16.16 20.99 -0.67
CA ASN A 162 -17.60 20.83 -0.80
C ASN A 162 -18.09 21.00 -2.25
N CYS A 163 -17.29 20.66 -3.24
CA CYS A 163 -17.62 20.80 -4.66
C CYS A 163 -18.17 19.51 -5.25
N TYR A 164 -19.20 19.64 -6.08
CA TYR A 164 -19.60 18.60 -7.01
C TYR A 164 -19.00 18.94 -8.38
N ILE A 165 -17.94 18.27 -8.80
CA ILE A 165 -17.20 18.55 -10.04
C ILE A 165 -17.52 17.48 -11.07
N GLU A 166 -18.06 17.85 -12.22
CA GLU A 166 -18.49 16.90 -13.24
C GLU A 166 -18.06 17.30 -14.65
N GLU A 167 -17.42 16.35 -15.33
CA GLU A 167 -17.14 16.44 -16.76
C GLU A 167 -18.46 16.40 -17.54
N GLY A 168 -18.77 17.49 -18.24
CA GLY A 168 -20.08 17.73 -18.84
C GLY A 168 -20.30 17.09 -20.21
N ASN A 169 -19.25 16.75 -20.96
CA ASN A 169 -19.39 16.15 -22.28
C ASN A 169 -18.23 15.20 -22.62
N VAL A 170 -18.56 13.94 -22.83
CA VAL A 170 -17.63 12.85 -23.20
C VAL A 170 -17.43 12.69 -24.71
N THR A 171 -18.25 13.35 -25.53
CA THR A 171 -18.17 13.28 -26.99
C THR A 171 -16.96 14.08 -27.49
N GLY A 172 -16.33 13.57 -28.55
CA GLY A 172 -15.08 14.11 -29.11
C GLY A 172 -13.83 13.44 -28.52
N SER A 173 -12.78 13.31 -29.34
CA SER A 173 -11.52 12.62 -28.99
C SER A 173 -10.66 13.37 -27.97
N ALA A 174 -11.19 14.38 -27.28
CA ALA A 174 -10.43 15.16 -26.31
C ALA A 174 -10.15 14.34 -25.04
N SER A 175 -8.88 14.05 -24.81
CA SER A 175 -8.35 13.48 -23.56
C SER A 175 -8.02 14.56 -22.52
N ARG A 176 -7.70 14.18 -21.28
CA ARG A 176 -7.11 15.07 -20.25
C ARG A 176 -8.08 16.15 -19.72
N LYS A 177 -9.37 15.81 -19.59
CA LYS A 177 -10.38 16.68 -18.96
C LYS A 177 -10.40 16.42 -17.45
N TYR A 178 -9.44 17.00 -16.74
CA TYR A 178 -9.25 16.75 -15.30
C TYR A 178 -10.32 17.44 -14.44
N GLY A 179 -10.77 16.78 -13.37
CA GLY A 179 -11.64 17.40 -12.39
C GLY A 179 -10.94 18.56 -11.67
N ILE A 180 -9.79 18.26 -11.06
CA ILE A 180 -8.89 19.24 -10.45
C ILE A 180 -7.50 19.05 -11.02
N TYR A 181 -6.88 20.13 -11.48
CA TYR A 181 -5.47 20.14 -11.90
C TYR A 181 -4.69 21.14 -11.07
N SER A 182 -3.62 20.69 -10.42
CA SER A 182 -2.73 21.52 -9.60
C SER A 182 -1.29 21.25 -10.02
N SER A 183 -0.51 22.30 -10.29
CA SER A 183 0.90 22.12 -10.65
C SER A 183 1.81 23.22 -10.12
N ASN A 184 3.02 22.83 -9.69
CA ASN A 184 3.99 23.73 -9.06
C ASN A 184 3.45 24.38 -7.78
N THR A 185 2.64 23.63 -7.02
CA THR A 185 1.90 24.13 -5.86
C THR A 185 2.44 23.59 -4.56
N ASP A 186 2.07 24.26 -3.46
CA ASP A 186 2.49 23.86 -2.13
C ASP A 186 1.35 24.09 -1.14
N ASN A 187 1.12 23.13 -0.26
CA ASN A 187 0.08 23.15 0.76
C ASN A 187 -1.33 23.34 0.16
N ILE A 188 -1.79 22.34 -0.59
CA ILE A 188 -3.11 22.34 -1.23
C ILE A 188 -4.02 21.39 -0.48
N THR A 189 -5.23 21.84 -0.12
CA THR A 189 -6.25 20.98 0.51
C THR A 189 -7.40 20.76 -0.45
N ILE A 190 -7.68 19.51 -0.78
CA ILE A 190 -8.83 19.06 -1.57
C ILE A 190 -9.68 18.20 -0.65
N TRP A 191 -10.78 18.77 -0.15
CA TRP A 191 -11.55 18.14 0.94
C TRP A 191 -13.06 18.06 0.67
N ASN A 192 -13.65 16.90 0.95
CA ASN A 192 -15.10 16.68 0.85
C ASN A 192 -15.71 17.07 -0.50
N ASN A 193 -15.03 16.73 -1.60
CA ASN A 193 -15.53 16.94 -2.95
C ASN A 193 -16.08 15.65 -3.55
N THR A 194 -17.08 15.76 -4.42
CA THR A 194 -17.51 14.68 -5.31
C THR A 194 -17.01 15.02 -6.72
N ILE A 195 -16.18 14.16 -7.31
CA ILE A 195 -15.55 14.40 -8.62
C ILE A 195 -15.96 13.28 -9.58
N ARG A 196 -16.44 13.63 -10.78
CA ARG A 196 -16.80 12.68 -11.85
C ARG A 196 -16.10 13.03 -13.16
N THR A 197 -15.29 12.11 -13.66
CA THR A 197 -14.66 12.18 -14.98
C THR A 197 -14.94 10.90 -15.77
N ARG A 198 -15.01 11.01 -17.10
CA ARG A 198 -15.55 9.93 -17.95
C ARG A 198 -14.81 9.73 -19.26
N ALA A 199 -14.11 10.73 -19.77
CA ALA A 199 -13.33 10.58 -21.00
C ALA A 199 -11.97 9.89 -20.79
N THR A 200 -11.39 9.40 -21.88
CA THR A 200 -10.07 8.75 -21.91
C THR A 200 -8.97 9.66 -21.35
N SER A 201 -8.10 9.10 -20.49
CA SER A 201 -7.05 9.83 -19.80
C SER A 201 -7.54 11.09 -19.07
N SER A 202 -8.81 11.11 -18.65
CA SER A 202 -9.34 12.13 -17.75
C SER A 202 -9.25 11.63 -16.31
N TYR A 203 -8.52 12.38 -15.51
CA TYR A 203 -8.26 12.10 -14.10
C TYR A 203 -9.20 12.88 -13.20
N GLY A 204 -9.59 12.28 -12.07
CA GLY A 204 -10.32 13.01 -11.02
C GLY A 204 -9.49 14.18 -10.50
N ILE A 205 -8.28 13.87 -10.03
CA ILE A 205 -7.32 14.84 -9.50
C ILE A 205 -5.95 14.58 -10.13
N TYR A 206 -5.33 15.63 -10.67
CA TYR A 206 -3.95 15.60 -11.16
C TYR A 206 -3.09 16.61 -10.39
N ILE A 207 -2.07 16.10 -9.70
CA ILE A 207 -1.06 16.85 -8.96
C ILE A 207 0.30 16.65 -9.63
N ASN A 208 0.96 17.75 -10.00
CA ASN A 208 2.23 17.73 -10.73
C ASN A 208 3.25 18.71 -10.16
N ASP A 209 4.46 18.23 -9.81
CA ASP A 209 5.53 19.06 -9.26
C ASP A 209 5.10 19.83 -8.00
N SER A 210 4.37 19.18 -7.10
CA SER A 210 3.76 19.84 -5.93
C SER A 210 4.18 19.24 -4.60
N LEU A 211 4.12 20.03 -3.54
CA LEU A 211 4.45 19.60 -2.18
C LEU A 211 3.22 19.68 -1.27
N ARG A 212 3.13 18.77 -0.31
CA ARG A 212 2.17 18.85 0.80
C ARG A 212 0.72 19.00 0.32
N THR A 213 0.31 18.20 -0.67
CA THR A 213 -1.09 18.15 -1.08
C THR A 213 -1.86 17.20 -0.16
N ASN A 214 -2.98 17.65 0.38
CA ASN A 214 -3.89 16.86 1.20
C ASN A 214 -5.20 16.61 0.43
N ILE A 215 -5.45 15.35 0.07
CA ILE A 215 -6.69 14.89 -0.57
C ILE A 215 -7.44 14.05 0.47
N THR A 216 -8.47 14.61 1.10
CA THR A 216 -9.19 13.93 2.20
C THR A 216 -10.71 13.95 2.05
N ASP A 217 -11.37 12.85 2.41
CA ASP A 217 -12.85 12.69 2.42
C ASP A 217 -13.55 12.95 1.08
N ASN A 218 -12.86 12.77 -0.05
CA ASN A 218 -13.45 12.96 -1.38
C ASN A 218 -14.12 11.68 -1.89
N LYS A 219 -15.13 11.85 -2.75
CA LYS A 219 -15.74 10.77 -3.56
C LYS A 219 -15.33 10.96 -5.01
N ILE A 220 -14.55 10.06 -5.57
CA ILE A 220 -13.93 10.22 -6.90
C ILE A 220 -14.38 9.07 -7.80
N PHE A 221 -15.05 9.42 -8.89
CA PHE A 221 -15.56 8.49 -9.90
C PHE A 221 -14.85 8.75 -11.22
N THR A 222 -14.19 7.73 -11.78
CA THR A 222 -13.54 7.83 -13.10
C THR A 222 -13.89 6.62 -13.94
N SER A 223 -14.27 6.81 -15.20
CA SER A 223 -14.74 5.70 -16.07
C SER A 223 -14.09 5.65 -17.45
N GLY A 224 -13.21 6.59 -17.79
CA GLY A 224 -12.50 6.58 -19.07
C GLY A 224 -11.33 5.60 -19.05
N SER A 225 -10.99 5.04 -20.22
CA SER A 225 -9.77 4.23 -20.36
C SER A 225 -8.54 5.05 -19.97
N SER A 226 -7.60 4.43 -19.25
CA SER A 226 -6.45 5.10 -18.62
C SER A 226 -6.85 6.31 -17.78
N GLY A 227 -8.06 6.34 -17.24
CA GLY A 227 -8.55 7.34 -16.30
C GLY A 227 -8.04 7.05 -14.90
N TYR A 228 -7.61 8.08 -14.18
CA TYR A 228 -7.02 7.93 -12.85
C TYR A 228 -7.84 8.66 -11.80
N GLY A 229 -8.05 8.04 -10.64
CA GLY A 229 -8.72 8.72 -9.52
C GLY A 229 -7.90 9.92 -9.05
N ALA A 230 -6.70 9.64 -8.56
CA ALA A 230 -5.69 10.64 -8.22
C ALA A 230 -4.34 10.26 -8.86
N TYR A 231 -3.72 11.22 -9.54
CA TYR A 231 -2.42 11.05 -10.18
C TYR A 231 -1.42 12.05 -9.62
N PHE A 232 -0.29 11.54 -9.15
CA PHE A 232 0.84 12.32 -8.65
C PHE A 232 2.05 12.08 -9.54
N SER A 233 2.67 13.18 -9.97
CA SER A 233 3.97 13.20 -10.64
C SER A 233 4.89 14.15 -9.93
N SER A 234 6.06 13.68 -9.52
CA SER A 234 7.10 14.48 -8.84
C SER A 234 6.55 15.28 -7.67
N SER A 235 5.64 14.65 -6.89
CA SER A 235 4.88 15.33 -5.85
C SER A 235 5.11 14.68 -4.49
N ASN A 236 5.75 15.42 -3.58
CA ASN A 236 6.26 14.87 -2.32
C ASN A 236 5.39 15.26 -1.12
N PHE A 237 5.50 14.49 -0.04
CA PHE A 237 4.85 14.78 1.25
C PHE A 237 3.32 14.93 1.15
N SER A 238 2.71 14.28 0.16
CA SER A 238 1.27 14.38 -0.08
C SER A 238 0.51 13.31 0.70
N THR A 239 -0.68 13.65 1.17
CA THR A 239 -1.58 12.75 1.91
C THR A 239 -2.83 12.49 1.09
N VAL A 240 -3.18 11.22 0.90
CA VAL A 240 -4.45 10.77 0.34
C VAL A 240 -5.15 9.93 1.41
N GLN A 241 -6.17 10.48 2.04
CA GLN A 241 -6.78 9.87 3.23
C GLN A 241 -8.30 9.81 3.18
N SER A 242 -8.88 8.70 3.64
CA SER A 242 -10.34 8.57 3.84
C SER A 242 -11.20 8.87 2.60
N ASN A 243 -10.63 8.74 1.40
CA ASN A 243 -11.37 8.96 0.17
C ASN A 243 -12.08 7.68 -0.28
N ASN A 244 -13.14 7.85 -1.06
CA ASN A 244 -13.83 6.77 -1.75
C ASN A 244 -13.57 6.90 -3.26
N PHE A 245 -12.84 5.94 -3.82
CA PHE A 245 -12.55 5.84 -5.25
C PHE A 245 -13.40 4.75 -5.90
N THR A 246 -14.05 5.08 -7.00
CA THR A 246 -14.68 4.11 -7.90
C THR A 246 -14.16 4.35 -9.32
N VAL A 247 -13.36 3.43 -9.82
CA VAL A 247 -12.63 3.57 -11.08
C VAL A 247 -12.99 2.41 -12.00
N THR A 248 -13.52 2.66 -13.19
CA THR A 248 -14.16 1.60 -14.01
C THR A 248 -13.64 1.47 -15.45
N GLY A 249 -12.57 2.19 -15.82
CA GLY A 249 -12.02 2.16 -17.18
C GLY A 249 -10.93 1.11 -17.36
N ASP A 250 -10.66 0.70 -18.60
CA ASP A 250 -9.51 -0.18 -18.90
C ASP A 250 -8.18 0.52 -18.61
N SER A 251 -7.23 -0.21 -18.04
CA SER A 251 -5.91 0.30 -17.60
C SER A 251 -6.02 1.49 -16.64
N ALA A 252 -7.15 1.60 -15.94
CA ALA A 252 -7.42 2.68 -15.01
C ALA A 252 -6.81 2.40 -13.64
N ILE A 253 -6.54 3.48 -12.90
CA ILE A 253 -5.81 3.41 -11.62
C ILE A 253 -6.50 4.29 -10.61
N ALA A 254 -6.81 3.78 -9.42
CA ALA A 254 -7.41 4.64 -8.40
C ALA A 254 -6.41 5.67 -7.88
N ILE A 255 -5.22 5.23 -7.47
CA ILE A 255 -4.15 6.13 -7.00
C ILE A 255 -2.83 5.78 -7.67
N TYR A 256 -2.29 6.73 -8.44
CA TYR A 256 -0.98 6.63 -9.07
C TYR A 256 0.02 7.58 -8.40
N ALA A 257 1.07 7.02 -7.82
CA ALA A 257 2.19 7.74 -7.22
C ALA A 257 3.47 7.51 -8.05
N GLY A 258 3.67 8.33 -9.08
CA GLY A 258 4.77 8.15 -10.03
C GLY A 258 5.82 9.25 -10.00
N SER A 259 6.89 9.04 -10.76
CA SER A 259 7.90 10.04 -11.11
C SER A 259 8.52 10.73 -9.90
N SER A 260 9.06 9.97 -8.94
CA SER A 260 9.70 10.54 -7.74
C SER A 260 8.74 11.29 -6.80
N SER A 261 7.49 10.85 -6.71
CA SER A 261 6.53 11.29 -5.68
C SER A 261 6.82 10.56 -4.37
N GLU A 262 7.68 11.11 -3.52
CA GLU A 262 8.21 10.44 -2.34
C GLU A 262 7.58 10.93 -1.02
N ARG A 263 7.73 10.11 0.03
CA ARG A 263 7.33 10.46 1.40
C ARG A 263 5.84 10.81 1.52
N GLY A 264 5.02 10.25 0.64
CA GLY A 264 3.57 10.37 0.68
C GLY A 264 2.92 9.36 1.62
N THR A 265 1.70 9.68 2.02
CA THR A 265 0.84 8.81 2.85
C THR A 265 -0.46 8.53 2.10
N ILE A 266 -0.75 7.26 1.84
CA ILE A 266 -2.02 6.78 1.29
C ILE A 266 -2.69 5.93 2.37
N PHE A 267 -3.68 6.49 3.06
CA PHE A 267 -4.20 5.93 4.30
C PHE A 267 -5.73 5.82 4.35
N SER A 268 -6.26 4.67 4.77
CA SER A 268 -7.70 4.50 5.06
C SER A 268 -8.64 4.84 3.89
N ASN A 269 -8.20 4.65 2.64
CA ASN A 269 -9.06 4.87 1.48
C ASN A 269 -9.90 3.62 1.17
N ALA A 270 -11.14 3.83 0.72
CA ALA A 270 -11.97 2.80 0.14
C ALA A 270 -11.85 2.86 -1.39
N ILE A 271 -11.34 1.80 -2.00
CA ILE A 271 -10.99 1.77 -3.43
C ILE A 271 -11.72 0.61 -4.09
N VAL A 272 -12.47 0.93 -5.14
CA VAL A 272 -13.05 -0.05 -6.06
C VAL A 272 -12.55 0.22 -7.46
N VAL A 273 -11.90 -0.78 -8.07
CA VAL A 273 -11.46 -0.69 -9.47
C VAL A 273 -12.07 -1.82 -10.27
N SER A 274 -12.65 -1.50 -11.42
CA SER A 274 -13.14 -2.43 -12.44
C SER A 274 -12.64 -1.99 -13.83
N GLY A 275 -12.58 -2.92 -14.78
CA GLY A 275 -11.93 -2.70 -16.08
C GLY A 275 -10.65 -3.52 -16.21
N SER A 276 -10.20 -3.80 -17.43
CA SER A 276 -9.08 -4.73 -17.66
C SER A 276 -7.73 -4.07 -17.42
N GLY A 277 -6.83 -4.72 -16.68
CA GLY A 277 -5.47 -4.23 -16.39
C GLY A 277 -5.43 -3.06 -15.40
N GLY A 278 -6.39 -3.01 -14.48
CA GLY A 278 -6.54 -1.95 -13.50
C GLY A 278 -5.61 -2.11 -12.28
N TYR A 279 -5.28 -0.97 -11.66
CA TYR A 279 -4.52 -0.95 -10.40
C TYR A 279 -5.29 -0.23 -9.30
N GLY A 280 -5.34 -0.82 -8.11
CA GLY A 280 -5.82 -0.10 -6.93
C GLY A 280 -4.88 1.06 -6.58
N ILE A 281 -3.66 0.72 -6.18
CA ILE A 281 -2.59 1.68 -5.89
C ILE A 281 -1.34 1.28 -6.68
N TYR A 282 -0.76 2.23 -7.42
CA TYR A 282 0.46 2.00 -8.18
C TYR A 282 1.52 3.05 -7.83
N ALA A 283 2.61 2.60 -7.21
CA ALA A 283 3.79 3.41 -6.91
C ALA A 283 4.96 3.01 -7.82
N VAL A 284 5.46 3.95 -8.62
CA VAL A 284 6.53 3.70 -9.61
C VAL A 284 7.61 4.76 -9.51
N THR A 285 8.87 4.34 -9.43
CA THR A 285 10.01 5.27 -9.19
C THR A 285 9.78 6.19 -7.98
N SER A 286 9.14 5.67 -6.93
CA SER A 286 8.56 6.45 -5.84
C SER A 286 8.82 5.77 -4.49
N SER A 287 9.76 6.32 -3.73
CA SER A 287 10.29 5.72 -2.50
C SER A 287 9.77 6.37 -1.22
N TYR A 288 9.97 5.71 -0.08
CA TYR A 288 9.65 6.21 1.26
C TYR A 288 8.16 6.50 1.52
N ASN A 289 7.26 5.85 0.79
CA ASN A 289 5.83 6.06 0.98
C ASN A 289 5.26 5.17 2.08
N ASN A 290 4.15 5.61 2.68
CA ASN A 290 3.34 4.80 3.57
C ASN A 290 1.99 4.52 2.91
N ILE A 291 1.71 3.26 2.62
CA ILE A 291 0.45 2.77 2.07
C ILE A 291 -0.19 1.88 3.14
N SER A 292 -1.16 2.40 3.89
CA SER A 292 -1.69 1.64 5.03
C SER A 292 -3.19 1.77 5.26
N PHE A 293 -3.78 0.72 5.83
CA PHE A 293 -5.20 0.66 6.19
C PHE A 293 -6.17 0.90 5.02
N ASN A 294 -5.73 0.78 3.76
CA ASN A 294 -6.62 0.93 2.62
C ASN A 294 -7.44 -0.34 2.41
N ASN A 295 -8.70 -0.17 2.02
CA ASN A 295 -9.60 -1.26 1.65
C ASN A 295 -9.79 -1.24 0.13
N ILE A 296 -9.19 -2.22 -0.55
CA ILE A 296 -9.09 -2.29 -2.01
C ILE A 296 -9.87 -3.51 -2.50
N THR A 297 -10.86 -3.28 -3.36
CA THR A 297 -11.65 -4.34 -3.99
C THR A 297 -11.59 -4.24 -5.51
N MET A 298 -11.21 -5.35 -6.15
CA MET A 298 -11.25 -5.56 -7.60
C MET A 298 -12.28 -6.68 -7.86
N PRO A 299 -13.56 -6.38 -8.18
CA PRO A 299 -14.65 -7.34 -8.05
C PRO A 299 -14.77 -8.38 -9.17
N THR A 300 -14.28 -8.11 -10.38
CA THR A 300 -14.18 -9.08 -11.51
C THR A 300 -13.28 -8.48 -12.58
N SER A 301 -12.15 -9.12 -12.91
CA SER A 301 -11.22 -8.64 -13.93
C SER A 301 -10.97 -9.66 -15.02
N GLU A 302 -10.95 -9.20 -16.27
CA GLU A 302 -10.69 -10.04 -17.44
C GLU A 302 -9.22 -10.47 -17.48
N THR A 303 -8.26 -9.57 -17.20
CA THR A 303 -6.82 -9.90 -17.09
C THR A 303 -6.00 -8.85 -16.31
N ASN A 304 -4.94 -9.29 -15.60
CA ASN A 304 -3.80 -8.48 -15.12
C ASN A 304 -4.08 -7.38 -14.08
N ASP A 305 -5.11 -7.55 -13.26
CA ASP A 305 -5.40 -6.59 -12.20
C ASP A 305 -4.47 -6.79 -11.00
N VAL A 306 -4.02 -5.68 -10.41
CA VAL A 306 -3.17 -5.69 -9.22
C VAL A 306 -3.73 -4.75 -8.16
N GLY A 307 -3.90 -5.24 -6.93
CA GLY A 307 -4.38 -4.41 -5.83
C GLY A 307 -3.39 -3.30 -5.50
N ILE A 308 -2.14 -3.65 -5.18
CA ILE A 308 -1.04 -2.71 -4.92
C ILE A 308 0.20 -3.10 -5.72
N ARG A 309 0.75 -2.18 -6.50
CA ARG A 309 1.99 -2.40 -7.27
C ARG A 309 3.08 -1.41 -6.85
N LEU A 310 4.26 -1.93 -6.53
CA LEU A 310 5.52 -1.19 -6.36
C LEU A 310 6.46 -1.54 -7.52
N GLU A 311 7.01 -0.55 -8.21
CA GLU A 311 7.83 -0.80 -9.40
C GLU A 311 8.98 0.18 -9.63
N GLN A 312 9.97 -0.26 -10.41
CA GLN A 312 11.04 0.56 -11.00
C GLN A 312 11.86 1.29 -9.94
N GLY A 313 12.57 0.54 -9.10
CA GLY A 313 13.43 1.14 -8.09
C GLY A 313 12.71 1.68 -6.85
N THR A 314 11.39 1.48 -6.72
CA THR A 314 10.67 1.83 -5.48
C THR A 314 11.31 1.14 -4.28
N SER A 315 11.68 1.94 -3.28
CA SER A 315 12.39 1.49 -2.09
C SER A 315 11.89 2.10 -0.80
N HIS A 316 12.14 1.43 0.33
CA HIS A 316 11.81 1.92 1.66
C HIS A 316 10.34 2.30 1.84
N THR A 317 9.45 1.74 1.00
CA THR A 317 8.01 1.94 1.09
C THR A 317 7.42 0.91 2.06
N ILE A 318 6.50 1.37 2.89
CA ILE A 318 5.75 0.56 3.84
C ILE A 318 4.36 0.30 3.25
N VAL A 319 3.99 -0.97 3.14
CA VAL A 319 2.64 -1.43 2.79
C VAL A 319 2.11 -2.20 3.99
N ASP A 320 1.32 -1.55 4.83
CA ASP A 320 0.91 -2.09 6.14
C ASP A 320 -0.60 -2.14 6.34
N SER A 321 -1.11 -3.25 6.87
CA SER A 321 -2.50 -3.35 7.34
C SER A 321 -3.56 -3.03 6.27
N ASN A 322 -3.25 -3.23 4.98
CA ASN A 322 -4.24 -3.06 3.91
C ASN A 322 -5.09 -4.32 3.77
N ASN A 323 -6.36 -4.14 3.42
CA ASN A 323 -7.26 -5.21 3.03
C ASN A 323 -7.41 -5.19 1.50
N VAL A 324 -6.88 -6.21 0.82
CA VAL A 324 -6.87 -6.30 -0.64
C VAL A 324 -7.65 -7.54 -1.06
N THR A 325 -8.76 -7.32 -1.78
CA THR A 325 -9.57 -8.39 -2.38
C THR A 325 -9.54 -8.24 -3.89
N ASN A 326 -8.91 -9.16 -4.60
CA ASN A 326 -8.80 -9.16 -6.06
C ASN A 326 -9.41 -10.43 -6.65
N LEU A 327 -10.60 -10.31 -7.23
CA LEU A 327 -11.40 -11.42 -7.74
C LEU A 327 -11.24 -11.50 -9.25
N GLY A 328 -10.19 -12.17 -9.71
CA GLY A 328 -9.99 -12.45 -11.14
C GLY A 328 -11.06 -13.37 -11.71
N ASP A 329 -11.40 -13.18 -12.99
CA ASP A 329 -12.38 -14.00 -13.69
C ASP A 329 -11.80 -15.36 -14.12
N SER A 330 -12.26 -16.43 -13.46
CA SER A 330 -11.85 -17.80 -13.77
C SER A 330 -12.30 -18.30 -15.15
N SER A 331 -13.26 -17.63 -15.80
CA SER A 331 -13.81 -18.06 -17.10
C SER A 331 -13.01 -17.58 -18.31
N SER A 332 -12.27 -16.47 -18.16
CA SER A 332 -11.43 -15.86 -19.20
C SER A 332 -9.93 -16.14 -19.04
N GLY A 333 -9.53 -16.93 -18.05
CA GLY A 333 -8.12 -17.17 -17.73
C GLY A 333 -7.49 -16.04 -16.90
N GLY A 334 -8.32 -15.28 -16.18
CA GLY A 334 -7.91 -14.08 -15.45
C GLY A 334 -6.77 -14.34 -14.47
N SER A 335 -5.79 -13.44 -14.51
CA SER A 335 -4.70 -13.36 -13.54
C SER A 335 -4.99 -12.27 -12.52
N SER A 336 -4.93 -12.60 -11.22
CA SER A 336 -5.14 -11.64 -10.13
C SER A 336 -3.94 -11.61 -9.19
N ILE A 337 -3.51 -10.40 -8.83
CA ILE A 337 -2.42 -10.21 -7.88
C ILE A 337 -2.87 -9.28 -6.75
N GLY A 338 -2.63 -9.68 -5.51
CA GLY A 338 -2.89 -8.82 -4.35
C GLY A 338 -1.88 -7.68 -4.29
N ILE A 339 -0.62 -8.03 -4.03
CA ILE A 339 0.49 -7.08 -3.96
C ILE A 339 1.63 -7.53 -4.88
N GLN A 340 2.17 -6.62 -5.69
CA GLN A 340 3.27 -6.89 -6.61
C GLN A 340 4.43 -5.93 -6.37
N LEU A 341 5.64 -6.47 -6.23
CA LEU A 341 6.90 -5.75 -6.22
C LEU A 341 7.71 -6.24 -7.41
N ILE A 342 8.10 -5.36 -8.34
CA ILE A 342 8.78 -5.79 -9.57
C ILE A 342 9.73 -4.73 -10.13
N THR A 343 10.74 -5.18 -10.88
CA THR A 343 11.69 -4.30 -11.58
C THR A 343 12.55 -3.49 -10.60
N SER A 344 13.49 -4.18 -9.94
CA SER A 344 14.51 -3.56 -9.07
C SER A 344 13.94 -2.88 -7.81
N THR A 345 12.86 -3.38 -7.23
CA THR A 345 12.33 -2.90 -5.95
C THR A 345 13.17 -3.42 -4.79
N LEU A 346 13.44 -2.57 -3.79
CA LEU A 346 14.34 -2.93 -2.70
C LEU A 346 13.98 -2.35 -1.33
N ASN A 347 14.27 -3.09 -0.26
CA ASN A 347 14.08 -2.63 1.12
C ASN A 347 12.65 -2.16 1.45
N ASN A 348 11.63 -2.74 0.82
CA ASN A 348 10.24 -2.45 1.15
C ASN A 348 9.74 -3.37 2.27
N SER A 349 8.78 -2.88 3.05
CA SER A 349 8.17 -3.61 4.17
C SER A 349 6.70 -3.85 3.87
N ILE A 350 6.32 -5.11 3.69
CA ILE A 350 4.95 -5.55 3.41
C ILE A 350 4.44 -6.29 4.65
N THR A 351 3.62 -5.63 5.47
CA THR A 351 3.31 -6.10 6.82
C THR A 351 1.82 -6.14 7.12
N SER A 352 1.37 -7.16 7.85
CA SER A 352 0.01 -7.21 8.40
C SER A 352 -1.12 -7.05 7.37
N ASN A 353 -0.87 -7.27 6.07
CA ASN A 353 -1.89 -7.11 5.04
C ASN A 353 -2.79 -8.33 5.00
N LYS A 354 -4.09 -8.11 4.82
CA LYS A 354 -5.07 -9.16 4.53
C LYS A 354 -5.31 -9.19 3.03
N ILE A 355 -5.00 -10.32 2.40
CA ILE A 355 -5.01 -10.45 0.94
C ILE A 355 -5.87 -11.65 0.56
N VAL A 356 -6.83 -11.41 -0.33
CA VAL A 356 -7.67 -12.45 -0.93
C VAL A 356 -7.59 -12.34 -2.45
N THR A 357 -7.14 -13.40 -3.12
CA THR A 357 -7.09 -13.45 -4.59
C THR A 357 -7.78 -14.68 -5.15
N THR A 358 -8.64 -14.51 -6.16
CA THR A 358 -9.32 -15.60 -6.87
C THR A 358 -9.14 -15.48 -8.39
N GLY A 359 -9.33 -16.57 -9.15
CA GLY A 359 -9.14 -16.59 -10.61
C GLY A 359 -8.46 -17.87 -11.10
N THR A 360 -7.90 -17.87 -12.31
CA THR A 360 -7.20 -19.04 -12.87
C THR A 360 -5.73 -19.10 -12.42
N SER A 361 -5.03 -17.97 -12.50
CA SER A 361 -3.64 -17.81 -12.05
C SER A 361 -3.59 -16.69 -11.02
N THR A 362 -3.30 -16.99 -9.76
CA THR A 362 -3.50 -16.01 -8.69
C THR A 362 -2.33 -15.94 -7.76
N ASN A 363 -1.88 -14.73 -7.44
CA ASN A 363 -0.78 -14.53 -6.51
C ASN A 363 -1.21 -13.61 -5.37
N GLY A 364 -0.98 -14.02 -4.13
CA GLY A 364 -1.20 -13.15 -2.98
C GLY A 364 -0.19 -12.00 -2.99
N ILE A 365 1.10 -12.34 -2.89
CA ILE A 365 2.22 -11.41 -3.03
C ILE A 365 3.20 -11.93 -4.07
N THR A 366 3.64 -11.07 -5.00
CA THR A 366 4.67 -11.38 -5.99
C THR A 366 5.89 -10.49 -5.81
N LEU A 367 7.07 -11.10 -5.67
CA LEU A 367 8.39 -10.48 -5.75
C LEU A 367 8.99 -10.82 -7.13
N GLY A 368 8.57 -10.05 -8.14
CA GLY A 368 9.01 -10.18 -9.53
C GLY A 368 10.44 -9.68 -9.74
N SER A 369 10.91 -9.67 -10.99
CA SER A 369 12.33 -9.46 -11.34
C SER A 369 13.11 -8.44 -10.49
N SER A 370 14.22 -8.89 -9.89
CA SER A 370 15.13 -8.08 -9.07
C SER A 370 14.48 -7.39 -7.85
N ALA A 371 13.41 -7.96 -7.27
CA ALA A 371 12.83 -7.51 -6.01
C ALA A 371 13.67 -8.03 -4.83
N ASN A 372 14.62 -7.23 -4.36
CA ASN A 372 15.66 -7.66 -3.40
C ASN A 372 15.45 -7.09 -1.99
N SER A 373 15.86 -7.83 -0.96
CA SER A 373 15.92 -7.31 0.42
C SER A 373 14.61 -6.75 0.96
N ASN A 374 13.47 -7.28 0.52
CA ASN A 374 12.16 -6.90 1.04
C ASN A 374 11.78 -7.75 2.26
N LEU A 375 11.03 -7.14 3.17
CA LEU A 375 10.50 -7.79 4.37
C LEU A 375 9.01 -8.03 4.21
N LEU A 376 8.58 -9.28 4.25
CA LEU A 376 7.18 -9.71 4.22
C LEU A 376 6.86 -10.37 5.55
N THR A 377 6.14 -9.70 6.45
CA THR A 377 5.82 -10.27 7.78
C THR A 377 4.37 -10.10 8.21
N PHE A 378 3.85 -11.12 8.89
CA PHE A 378 2.49 -11.11 9.47
C PHE A 378 1.35 -10.89 8.46
N ASN A 379 1.57 -11.12 7.17
CA ASN A 379 0.48 -11.03 6.19
C ASN A 379 -0.44 -12.26 6.31
N GLU A 380 -1.75 -12.03 6.18
CA GLU A 380 -2.78 -13.06 6.08
C GLU A 380 -3.19 -13.16 4.61
N ILE A 381 -2.85 -14.27 3.96
CA ILE A 381 -2.99 -14.46 2.52
C ILE A 381 -3.88 -15.66 2.24
N SER A 382 -4.93 -15.46 1.44
CA SER A 382 -5.78 -16.51 0.91
C SER A 382 -5.81 -16.43 -0.61
N THR A 383 -5.33 -17.46 -1.28
CA THR A 383 -5.37 -17.54 -2.75
C THR A 383 -6.19 -18.73 -3.22
N SER A 384 -6.88 -18.55 -4.34
CA SER A 384 -7.69 -19.58 -4.96
C SER A 384 -7.60 -19.55 -6.48
N GLY A 385 -7.26 -20.68 -7.11
CA GLY A 385 -7.12 -20.79 -8.56
C GLY A 385 -6.32 -22.00 -9.01
N SER A 386 -6.30 -22.28 -10.31
CA SER A 386 -5.60 -23.46 -10.86
C SER A 386 -4.09 -23.44 -10.64
N SER A 387 -3.50 -22.24 -10.71
CA SER A 387 -2.09 -21.94 -10.44
C SER A 387 -2.01 -20.84 -9.40
N ALA A 388 -2.39 -21.16 -8.17
CA ALA A 388 -2.48 -20.19 -7.07
C ALA A 388 -1.21 -20.21 -6.20
N GLU A 389 -0.48 -19.10 -6.15
CA GLU A 389 0.70 -18.94 -5.30
C GLU A 389 0.39 -17.98 -4.15
N GLY A 390 0.65 -18.37 -2.91
CA GLY A 390 0.50 -17.46 -1.77
C GLY A 390 1.51 -16.32 -1.84
N ILE A 391 2.80 -16.69 -1.86
CA ILE A 391 3.92 -15.78 -2.14
C ILE A 391 4.78 -16.38 -3.26
N LEU A 392 4.96 -15.63 -4.34
CA LEU A 392 5.84 -15.97 -5.45
C LEU A 392 7.09 -15.08 -5.45
N VAL A 393 8.28 -15.68 -5.48
CA VAL A 393 9.57 -14.99 -5.58
C VAL A 393 10.28 -15.42 -6.86
N GLU A 394 10.44 -14.49 -7.80
CA GLU A 394 10.92 -14.77 -9.15
C GLU A 394 12.39 -14.39 -9.37
N THR A 395 12.81 -14.43 -10.64
CA THR A 395 14.18 -14.29 -11.11
C THR A 395 14.92 -13.12 -10.49
N SER A 396 16.07 -13.42 -9.90
CA SER A 396 16.97 -12.44 -9.27
C SER A 396 16.37 -11.66 -8.08
N SER A 397 15.24 -12.11 -7.51
CA SER A 397 14.65 -11.53 -6.30
C SER A 397 15.23 -12.17 -5.05
N SER A 398 16.36 -11.63 -4.61
CA SER A 398 17.25 -12.25 -3.62
C SER A 398 17.21 -11.56 -2.25
N ASN A 399 17.65 -12.28 -1.22
CA ASN A 399 17.80 -11.77 0.15
C ASN A 399 16.51 -11.24 0.79
N ASN A 400 15.34 -11.73 0.36
CA ASN A 400 14.06 -11.35 0.95
C ASN A 400 13.81 -12.14 2.25
N SER A 401 13.12 -11.51 3.20
CA SER A 401 12.72 -12.12 4.48
C SER A 401 11.21 -12.30 4.50
N ILE A 402 10.76 -13.55 4.47
CA ILE A 402 9.35 -13.96 4.50
C ILE A 402 9.09 -14.63 5.86
N LEU A 403 8.57 -13.86 6.81
CA LEU A 403 8.54 -14.22 8.23
C LEU A 403 7.11 -14.23 8.77
N SER A 404 6.72 -15.27 9.51
CA SER A 404 5.47 -15.26 10.29
C SER A 404 4.20 -14.90 9.51
N ASN A 405 4.14 -15.22 8.21
CA ASN A 405 2.93 -15.05 7.40
C ASN A 405 2.00 -16.23 7.60
N ASN A 406 0.69 -15.99 7.50
CA ASN A 406 -0.34 -17.01 7.48
C ASN A 406 -0.91 -17.12 6.07
N ILE A 407 -0.63 -18.25 5.40
CA ILE A 407 -0.91 -18.43 3.98
C ILE A 407 -1.78 -19.65 3.79
N THR A 408 -2.93 -19.46 3.16
CA THR A 408 -3.80 -20.53 2.69
C THR A 408 -3.91 -20.46 1.17
N THR A 409 -3.57 -21.56 0.50
CA THR A 409 -3.81 -21.71 -0.95
C THR A 409 -4.80 -22.85 -1.15
N SER A 410 -5.87 -22.57 -1.89
CA SER A 410 -7.02 -23.46 -2.06
C SER A 410 -7.34 -23.64 -3.53
N SER A 411 -7.74 -24.85 -3.94
CA SER A 411 -7.99 -25.22 -5.34
C SER A 411 -6.76 -25.14 -6.26
N GLY A 412 -6.76 -25.96 -7.32
CA GLY A 412 -5.72 -25.96 -8.35
C GLY A 412 -4.77 -27.16 -8.34
N THR A 413 -4.23 -27.47 -9.52
CA THR A 413 -3.36 -28.61 -9.81
C THR A 413 -1.89 -28.24 -9.75
N ARG A 414 -1.52 -27.08 -9.17
CA ARG A 414 -0.17 -26.49 -9.21
C ARG A 414 0.02 -25.34 -8.22
N ALA A 415 -0.70 -25.36 -7.10
CA ALA A 415 -0.72 -24.25 -6.14
C ALA A 415 0.39 -24.38 -5.10
N SER A 416 1.15 -23.32 -4.81
CA SER A 416 2.17 -23.34 -3.75
C SER A 416 1.89 -22.27 -2.69
N ALA A 417 2.06 -22.58 -1.41
CA ALA A 417 1.96 -21.54 -0.38
C ALA A 417 3.09 -20.51 -0.55
N ILE A 418 4.32 -20.99 -0.74
CA ILE A 418 5.47 -20.17 -1.10
C ILE A 418 6.23 -20.83 -2.25
N LYS A 419 6.59 -20.05 -3.26
CA LYS A 419 7.40 -20.50 -4.38
C LYS A 419 8.61 -19.60 -4.61
N LEU A 420 9.78 -20.22 -4.71
CA LEU A 420 11.03 -19.59 -5.13
C LEU A 420 11.40 -20.10 -6.52
N ALA A 421 11.59 -19.19 -7.47
CA ALA A 421 12.05 -19.50 -8.82
C ALA A 421 13.23 -18.60 -9.20
N ALA A 422 14.40 -19.20 -9.47
CA ALA A 422 15.61 -18.49 -9.89
C ALA A 422 16.01 -17.32 -8.97
N SER A 423 15.87 -17.52 -7.66
CA SER A 423 16.09 -16.52 -6.62
C SER A 423 17.04 -17.03 -5.53
N THR A 424 17.84 -16.16 -4.91
CA THR A 424 18.93 -16.59 -4.01
C THR A 424 18.87 -15.96 -2.63
N GLY A 425 19.36 -16.67 -1.61
CA GLY A 425 19.56 -16.09 -0.27
C GLY A 425 18.28 -15.70 0.46
N ASN A 426 17.12 -16.25 0.09
CA ASN A 426 15.85 -15.89 0.73
C ASN A 426 15.71 -16.58 2.09
N ASN A 427 15.11 -15.89 3.06
CA ASN A 427 14.82 -16.41 4.40
C ASN A 427 13.32 -16.61 4.58
N ILE A 428 12.86 -17.85 4.65
CA ILE A 428 11.47 -18.24 4.89
C ILE A 428 11.39 -18.82 6.29
N SER A 429 10.92 -18.03 7.26
CA SER A 429 10.90 -18.47 8.66
C SER A 429 9.54 -18.31 9.34
N THR A 430 9.22 -19.25 10.23
CA THR A 430 8.08 -19.16 11.16
C THR A 430 6.71 -18.93 10.51
N ASN A 431 6.54 -19.23 9.22
CA ASN A 431 5.28 -19.08 8.53
C ASN A 431 4.33 -20.24 8.85
N LEU A 432 3.03 -19.95 8.83
CA LEU A 432 1.94 -20.94 8.88
C LEU A 432 1.40 -21.12 7.46
N LEU A 433 1.62 -22.29 6.87
CA LEU A 433 1.33 -22.57 5.46
C LEU A 433 0.32 -23.70 5.34
N THR A 434 -0.77 -23.47 4.63
CA THR A 434 -1.77 -24.48 4.28
C THR A 434 -1.94 -24.51 2.76
N ALA A 435 -1.49 -25.58 2.12
CA ALA A 435 -1.64 -25.82 0.69
C ALA A 435 -2.61 -26.97 0.46
N SER A 436 -3.81 -26.65 -0.05
CA SER A 436 -4.96 -27.57 -0.10
C SER A 436 -5.53 -27.84 -1.49
N GLY A 437 -4.93 -27.33 -2.57
CA GLY A 437 -5.37 -27.60 -3.96
C GLY A 437 -5.11 -29.05 -4.40
N GLY A 438 -5.86 -29.62 -5.33
CA GLY A 438 -5.75 -31.03 -5.71
C GLY A 438 -4.45 -31.45 -6.44
N GLY A 439 -4.03 -32.71 -6.29
CA GLY A 439 -3.06 -33.44 -7.13
C GLY A 439 -1.61 -32.95 -7.23
N THR A 440 -1.32 -31.68 -6.92
CA THR A 440 -0.01 -31.05 -7.19
C THR A 440 0.14 -29.70 -6.48
N SER A 441 -0.23 -29.67 -5.18
CA SER A 441 -0.05 -28.46 -4.35
C SER A 441 1.08 -28.60 -3.35
N TYR A 442 1.88 -27.55 -3.21
CA TYR A 442 3.12 -27.57 -2.45
C TYR A 442 3.04 -26.61 -1.27
N GLY A 443 3.56 -27.00 -0.11
CA GLY A 443 3.77 -26.04 0.97
C GLY A 443 4.81 -24.99 0.57
N ILE A 444 6.02 -25.46 0.26
CA ILE A 444 7.11 -24.64 -0.28
C ILE A 444 7.71 -25.30 -1.51
N TYR A 445 7.86 -24.56 -2.61
CA TYR A 445 8.44 -25.04 -3.86
C TYR A 445 9.68 -24.23 -4.26
N LEU A 446 10.83 -24.88 -4.43
CA LEU A 446 12.07 -24.30 -4.90
C LEU A 446 12.41 -24.84 -6.29
N THR A 447 12.63 -23.95 -7.26
CA THR A 447 12.89 -24.32 -8.64
C THR A 447 13.81 -23.36 -9.38
N ALA A 448 14.26 -23.77 -10.56
CA ALA A 448 15.04 -22.99 -11.52
C ALA A 448 16.30 -22.33 -10.92
N GLY A 449 17.05 -23.04 -10.09
CA GLY A 449 18.26 -22.53 -9.46
C GLY A 449 18.00 -21.61 -8.27
N SER A 450 16.93 -21.89 -7.51
CA SER A 450 16.69 -21.22 -6.24
C SER A 450 17.68 -21.73 -5.19
N ASN A 451 18.64 -20.88 -4.84
CA ASN A 451 19.85 -21.30 -4.14
C ASN A 451 20.07 -20.57 -2.82
N SER A 452 20.83 -21.21 -1.92
CA SER A 452 21.34 -20.58 -0.69
C SER A 452 20.25 -20.00 0.21
N SER A 453 19.02 -20.50 0.13
CA SER A 453 17.89 -20.02 0.92
C SER A 453 17.78 -20.78 2.24
N THR A 454 17.29 -20.10 3.29
CA THR A 454 17.04 -20.70 4.61
C THR A 454 15.54 -20.85 4.82
N ILE A 455 15.10 -22.07 5.14
CA ILE A 455 13.71 -22.41 5.42
C ILE A 455 13.67 -22.93 6.86
N LEU A 456 13.20 -22.11 7.81
CA LEU A 456 13.37 -22.36 9.24
C LEU A 456 12.05 -22.27 10.02
N GLY A 457 11.70 -23.32 10.76
CA GLY A 457 10.64 -23.23 11.77
C GLY A 457 9.24 -22.99 11.21
N ASN A 458 8.99 -23.31 9.94
CA ASN A 458 7.68 -23.15 9.32
C ASN A 458 6.76 -24.31 9.73
N ASN A 459 5.46 -24.03 9.85
CA ASN A 459 4.43 -25.04 10.04
C ASN A 459 3.67 -25.22 8.72
N ILE A 460 3.79 -26.40 8.11
CA ILE A 460 3.40 -26.67 6.73
C ILE A 460 2.40 -27.82 6.69
N THR A 461 1.18 -27.53 6.26
CA THR A 461 0.14 -28.50 5.96
C THR A 461 -0.07 -28.57 4.45
N ALA A 462 0.24 -29.71 3.82
CA ALA A 462 0.17 -29.87 2.36
C ALA A 462 -0.74 -31.05 1.97
N SER A 463 -2.05 -30.86 2.02
CA SER A 463 -3.05 -31.94 2.01
C SER A 463 -3.22 -32.70 0.69
N ALA A 464 -2.41 -32.42 -0.34
CA ALA A 464 -2.61 -32.96 -1.68
C ALA A 464 -1.34 -33.44 -2.40
N SER A 465 -0.14 -33.04 -1.97
CA SER A 465 1.11 -33.43 -2.63
C SER A 465 2.31 -33.37 -1.68
N TYR A 466 3.25 -32.44 -1.90
CA TYR A 466 4.51 -32.35 -1.17
C TYR A 466 4.51 -31.21 -0.14
N GLY A 467 5.03 -31.46 1.06
CA GLY A 467 5.30 -30.38 2.02
C GLY A 467 6.31 -29.38 1.46
N ILE A 468 7.47 -29.89 1.05
CA ILE A 468 8.54 -29.14 0.39
C ILE A 468 8.98 -29.88 -0.87
N LEU A 469 9.07 -29.17 -1.99
CA LEU A 469 9.56 -29.68 -3.27
C LEU A 469 10.81 -28.89 -3.72
N LEU A 470 11.86 -29.60 -4.13
CA LEU A 470 13.03 -29.03 -4.80
C LEU A 470 13.18 -29.60 -6.20
N GLU A 471 13.35 -28.72 -7.18
CA GLU A 471 13.59 -29.08 -8.58
C GLU A 471 14.61 -28.16 -9.26
N LEU A 472 15.01 -28.56 -10.49
CA LEU A 472 15.70 -27.72 -11.47
C LEU A 472 16.87 -26.91 -10.89
N ASN A 473 17.99 -27.58 -10.59
CA ASN A 473 19.26 -26.98 -10.16
C ASN A 473 19.24 -26.19 -8.82
N SER A 474 18.19 -26.33 -8.01
CA SER A 474 18.11 -25.69 -6.68
C SER A 474 19.09 -26.34 -5.69
N LYS A 475 20.01 -25.56 -5.12
CA LYS A 475 21.11 -26.06 -4.29
C LYS A 475 21.45 -25.15 -3.11
N GLU A 476 22.22 -25.69 -2.18
CA GLU A 476 22.75 -24.98 -1.01
C GLU A 476 21.65 -24.42 -0.09
N ASN A 477 20.43 -24.96 -0.17
CA ASN A 477 19.33 -24.55 0.70
C ASN A 477 19.41 -25.29 2.04
N LEU A 478 19.04 -24.59 3.11
CA LEU A 478 18.99 -25.13 4.48
C LEU A 478 17.55 -25.23 4.96
N PHE A 479 17.09 -26.45 5.21
CA PHE A 479 15.83 -26.74 5.88
C PHE A 479 16.12 -27.01 7.35
N MET A 480 15.55 -26.23 8.26
CA MET A 480 15.79 -26.41 9.69
C MET A 480 14.51 -26.32 10.52
N ASN A 481 14.26 -27.32 11.37
CA ASN A 481 13.16 -27.32 12.33
C ASN A 481 11.77 -27.01 11.74
N ASN A 482 11.51 -27.37 10.48
CA ASN A 482 10.17 -27.21 9.89
C ASN A 482 9.25 -28.35 10.36
N ASN A 483 8.03 -28.01 10.74
CA ASN A 483 6.98 -28.95 11.07
C ASN A 483 6.14 -29.20 9.81
N LEU A 484 6.10 -30.44 9.32
CA LEU A 484 5.35 -30.82 8.13
C LEU A 484 4.26 -31.81 8.52
N SER A 485 3.02 -31.56 8.10
CA SER A 485 1.86 -32.40 8.39
C SER A 485 0.99 -32.62 7.16
N ASP A 486 0.24 -33.72 7.19
CA ASP A 486 -0.79 -34.09 6.19
C ASP A 486 -0.32 -34.09 4.73
N SER A 487 0.96 -34.36 4.48
CA SER A 487 1.49 -34.52 3.11
C SER A 487 1.07 -35.86 2.52
N LEU A 488 0.29 -35.86 1.43
CA LEU A 488 -0.18 -37.12 0.79
C LEU A 488 0.93 -37.92 0.11
N LEU A 489 1.99 -37.26 -0.37
CA LEU A 489 3.09 -37.91 -1.07
C LEU A 489 4.36 -37.96 -0.22
N PHE A 490 5.09 -36.84 -0.12
CA PHE A 490 6.33 -36.76 0.65
C PHE A 490 6.35 -35.45 1.45
N GLU A 491 6.92 -35.49 2.64
CA GLU A 491 7.16 -34.27 3.44
C GLU A 491 8.20 -33.39 2.73
N ILE A 492 9.29 -34.00 2.27
CA ILE A 492 10.32 -33.34 1.46
C ILE A 492 10.63 -34.24 0.27
N TYR A 493 10.50 -33.69 -0.94
CA TYR A 493 10.92 -34.34 -2.17
C TYR A 493 11.99 -33.50 -2.87
N ASP A 494 13.19 -34.09 -2.99
CA ASP A 494 14.33 -33.49 -3.68
C ASP A 494 14.56 -34.21 -5.01
N ASN A 495 14.09 -33.57 -6.08
CA ASN A 495 14.19 -34.04 -7.46
C ASN A 495 15.33 -33.31 -8.22
N THR A 496 16.32 -32.80 -7.49
CA THR A 496 17.54 -32.25 -8.09
C THR A 496 18.55 -33.36 -8.40
N THR A 497 19.54 -33.08 -9.24
CA THR A 497 20.63 -34.04 -9.51
C THR A 497 21.56 -34.16 -8.30
N ALA A 498 22.25 -35.30 -8.18
CA ALA A 498 23.14 -35.61 -7.06
C ALA A 498 24.25 -34.58 -6.75
N ASP A 499 24.61 -33.72 -7.70
CA ASP A 499 25.60 -32.65 -7.52
C ASP A 499 25.04 -31.40 -6.80
N PHE A 500 23.73 -31.32 -6.62
CA PHE A 500 23.04 -30.19 -5.99
C PHE A 500 22.75 -30.47 -4.51
N ASN A 501 23.68 -30.05 -3.66
CA ASN A 501 23.61 -30.35 -2.24
C ASN A 501 22.65 -29.41 -1.50
N ASN A 502 21.60 -29.97 -0.90
CA ASN A 502 20.72 -29.30 0.05
C ASN A 502 20.88 -29.92 1.45
N SER A 503 20.68 -29.15 2.51
CA SER A 503 20.92 -29.59 3.89
C SER A 503 19.63 -29.59 4.71
N LEU A 504 19.45 -30.62 5.53
CA LEU A 504 18.38 -30.70 6.52
C LEU A 504 18.99 -30.76 7.92
N ALA A 505 18.44 -29.99 8.84
CA ALA A 505 18.84 -29.96 10.23
C ALA A 505 17.62 -29.98 11.15
N TYR A 506 17.66 -30.80 12.19
CA TYR A 506 16.76 -30.69 13.32
C TYR A 506 17.60 -30.46 14.57
N SER A 507 17.37 -29.34 15.25
CA SER A 507 18.10 -28.97 16.45
C SER A 507 17.15 -28.50 17.55
N ASN A 508 17.33 -29.07 18.74
CA ASN A 508 16.65 -28.69 19.97
C ASN A 508 17.67 -28.58 21.11
N THR A 509 17.21 -28.39 22.34
CA THR A 509 18.08 -28.27 23.53
C THR A 509 18.88 -29.53 23.85
N PHE A 510 18.52 -30.69 23.30
CA PHE A 510 19.19 -31.98 23.55
C PHE A 510 20.27 -32.31 22.51
N GLY A 511 20.30 -31.62 21.38
CA GLY A 511 21.30 -31.84 20.34
C GLY A 511 20.87 -31.37 18.97
N GLU A 512 21.71 -31.65 17.98
CA GLU A 512 21.50 -31.35 16.58
C GLU A 512 21.68 -32.64 15.77
N ILE A 513 20.70 -32.94 14.92
CA ILE A 513 20.78 -33.96 13.87
C ILE A 513 20.86 -33.22 12.54
N ARG A 514 21.92 -33.50 11.78
CA ARG A 514 22.15 -32.90 10.46
C ARG A 514 22.32 -33.97 9.41
N TRP A 515 21.55 -33.84 8.35
CA TRP A 515 21.73 -34.58 7.11
C TRP A 515 22.50 -33.69 6.16
N ILE A 516 23.76 -34.07 5.91
CA ILE A 516 24.68 -33.36 5.03
C ILE A 516 25.23 -34.33 3.98
N ASN A 517 25.20 -33.94 2.70
CA ASN A 517 25.98 -34.61 1.68
C ASN A 517 27.42 -34.08 1.76
N ASN A 518 28.37 -34.92 2.18
CA ASN A 518 29.78 -34.56 2.34
C ASN A 518 30.62 -34.85 1.08
N GLY A 519 30.00 -35.21 -0.05
CA GLY A 519 30.70 -35.50 -1.31
C GLY A 519 31.41 -36.86 -1.35
N THR A 520 31.18 -37.76 -0.38
CA THR A 520 31.83 -39.11 -0.35
C THR A 520 30.89 -40.27 -0.73
N GLY A 521 29.74 -40.01 -1.36
CA GLY A 521 28.93 -41.06 -2.02
C GLY A 521 27.98 -41.88 -1.13
N SER A 522 27.66 -41.43 0.09
CA SER A 522 26.57 -41.91 1.00
C SER A 522 26.74 -41.15 2.33
N PHE A 523 25.78 -40.53 3.03
CA PHE A 523 24.31 -40.52 3.06
C PHE A 523 23.70 -39.35 2.25
N LEU A 524 22.77 -39.71 1.35
CA LEU A 524 21.83 -38.90 0.54
C LEU A 524 22.41 -37.78 -0.35
N SER A 525 22.58 -38.10 -1.63
CA SER A 525 22.70 -37.12 -2.72
C SER A 525 21.36 -36.51 -3.15
N ASN A 526 20.23 -36.99 -2.61
CA ASN A 526 18.88 -36.43 -2.78
C ASN A 526 18.13 -36.50 -1.44
N LEU A 527 17.64 -35.38 -0.90
CA LEU A 527 16.88 -35.32 0.35
C LEU A 527 15.40 -35.70 0.14
N THR A 528 15.08 -36.99 0.06
CA THR A 528 13.68 -37.47 -0.05
C THR A 528 13.21 -38.16 1.23
N LEU A 529 12.14 -37.66 1.85
CA LEU A 529 11.52 -38.21 3.07
C LEU A 529 10.10 -38.70 2.78
N ASN A 530 9.88 -40.02 2.82
CA ASN A 530 8.58 -40.66 2.56
C ASN A 530 7.92 -41.14 3.86
N VAL A 531 6.65 -40.77 4.06
CA VAL A 531 5.88 -41.09 5.26
C VAL A 531 5.20 -42.46 5.09
N THR A 532 5.95 -43.53 5.29
CA THR A 532 5.34 -44.78 5.74
C THR A 532 5.65 -45.11 7.20
N LYS A 533 6.53 -44.35 7.90
CA LYS A 533 6.84 -44.62 9.33
C LYS A 533 7.71 -43.62 10.12
N LEU A 534 7.73 -42.33 9.80
CA LEU A 534 8.45 -41.35 10.64
C LEU A 534 7.49 -40.30 11.20
N ALA A 535 7.22 -40.37 12.50
CA ALA A 535 6.80 -39.22 13.27
C ALA A 535 8.03 -38.75 14.06
N ILE A 536 8.75 -37.75 13.55
CA ILE A 536 9.71 -37.01 14.37
C ILE A 536 8.94 -35.80 14.91
N THR A 537 8.31 -35.97 16.06
CA THR A 537 7.76 -34.84 16.82
C THR A 537 8.90 -34.09 17.52
N PRO A 538 8.84 -32.74 17.60
CA PRO A 538 9.88 -31.91 18.21
C PRO A 538 10.31 -32.29 19.63
#